data_AF-A0A6P4DZP8-F1
#
_entry.id   AF-A0A6P4DZP8-F1
#
_cell.length_a   1.000
_cell.length_b   1.000
_cell.length_c   1.000
_cell.angle_alpha   90.00
_cell.angle_beta   90.00
_cell.angle_gamma   90.00
#
_symmetry.space_group_name_H-M   'P 1'
#
loop_
_entity.id
_entity.type
_entity.pdbx_description
1 polymer ?
#
loop_
_entity_poly.entity_id
_entity_poly.type
_entity_poly.pdbx_seq_one_letter_code
_entity_poly.pdbx_strand_id
1 'polypeptide(L)'
;MYTFLQAWASTCPSDASLLSLTSGQKQALVDRTNEYRNIIAGGLNANLSAACRMATIKWNDELAYLAGLNVRSCAMKHDGCHNTDAFDWSGQNLAWMSYYDPLNVTHYVQWGVDMWYGEAVYTKQSYIDAYPSNYQGPAIGHFTVLVADRNTDVGCAAATYSVPGKSYKAFLLACNYAATNVLGIKMYSSCPKAAASKCTTGTNPSYKYLCSAKEVYDVNNLSY
;
A
#
# COMPACT_ATOMS: atom_id res chain seq x y z
N MET A 1 9.59 -31.97 0.02
CA MET A 1 8.73 -30.80 0.31
C MET A 1 8.90 -30.47 1.79
N TYR A 2 9.67 -29.43 2.11
CA TYR A 2 9.67 -28.87 3.46
C TYR A 2 8.49 -27.90 3.53
N THR A 3 7.35 -28.37 4.01
CA THR A 3 6.27 -27.50 4.46
C THR A 3 6.76 -26.83 5.75
N PHE A 4 7.41 -25.67 5.64
CA PHE A 4 7.62 -24.82 6.79
C PHE A 4 6.24 -24.40 7.28
N LEU A 5 5.75 -25.01 8.37
CA LEU A 5 4.62 -24.50 9.12
C LEU A 5 4.98 -23.08 9.57
N GLN A 6 4.38 -22.07 8.94
CA GLN A 6 4.52 -20.68 9.34
C GLN A 6 3.87 -20.51 10.71
N ALA A 7 4.68 -20.47 11.76
CA ALA A 7 4.22 -20.33 13.12
C ALA A 7 3.85 -18.88 13.44
N TRP A 8 2.89 -18.70 14.35
CA TRP A 8 2.64 -17.42 15.00
C TRP A 8 3.77 -17.09 15.98
N ALA A 9 4.06 -15.81 16.16
CA ALA A 9 4.94 -15.39 17.25
C ALA A 9 4.36 -15.84 18.60
N SER A 10 5.24 -16.19 19.55
CA SER A 10 4.81 -16.65 20.88
C SER A 10 4.04 -15.60 21.68
N THR A 11 4.11 -14.34 21.26
CA THR A 11 3.39 -13.20 21.84
C THR A 11 1.96 -13.04 21.28
N CYS A 12 1.61 -13.76 20.22
CA CYS A 12 0.26 -13.72 19.66
C CYS A 12 -0.75 -14.36 20.62
N PRO A 13 -1.96 -13.80 20.73
CA PRO A 13 -3.07 -14.49 21.37
C PRO A 13 -3.34 -15.86 20.75
N SER A 14 -3.79 -16.83 21.55
CA SER A 14 -4.02 -18.20 21.09
C SER A 14 -5.12 -18.32 20.03
N ASP A 15 -5.99 -17.31 19.92
CA ASP A 15 -7.04 -17.23 18.90
C ASP A 15 -6.61 -16.45 17.65
N ALA A 16 -5.32 -16.11 17.51
CA ALA A 16 -4.81 -15.45 16.33
C ALA A 16 -5.07 -16.28 15.06
N SER A 17 -5.64 -15.63 14.07
CA SER A 17 -6.07 -16.25 12.82
C SER A 17 -5.65 -15.40 11.63
N LEU A 18 -5.11 -16.05 10.60
CA LEU A 18 -4.78 -15.41 9.33
C LEU A 18 -6.03 -15.48 8.46
N LEU A 19 -6.50 -14.34 7.98
CA LEU A 19 -7.66 -14.28 7.09
C LEU A 19 -7.29 -14.77 5.70
N SER A 20 -8.09 -15.69 5.18
CA SER A 20 -8.00 -16.12 3.78
C SER A 20 -8.77 -15.15 2.90
N LEU A 21 -8.08 -14.12 2.40
CA LEU A 21 -8.71 -13.09 1.56
C LEU A 21 -9.23 -13.69 0.24
N THR A 22 -10.52 -13.50 -0.02
CA THR A 22 -11.13 -13.93 -1.29
C THR A 22 -10.65 -13.04 -2.45
N SER A 23 -10.79 -13.52 -3.69
CA SER A 23 -10.46 -12.71 -4.87
C SER A 23 -11.21 -11.37 -4.90
N GLY A 24 -12.46 -11.35 -4.44
CA GLY A 24 -13.25 -10.11 -4.34
C GLY A 24 -12.68 -9.12 -3.30
N GLN A 25 -12.16 -9.61 -2.17
CA GLN A 25 -11.53 -8.77 -1.15
C GLN A 25 -10.17 -8.24 -1.59
N LYS A 26 -9.37 -9.09 -2.25
CA LYS A 26 -8.11 -8.67 -2.90
C LYS A 26 -8.38 -7.57 -3.92
N GLN A 27 -9.39 -7.76 -4.78
CA GLN A 27 -9.76 -6.78 -5.80
C GLN A 27 -10.30 -5.49 -5.19
N ALA A 28 -11.13 -5.56 -4.15
CA ALA A 28 -11.65 -4.37 -3.47
C ALA A 28 -10.55 -3.48 -2.88
N LEU A 29 -9.45 -4.08 -2.38
CA LEU A 29 -8.28 -3.35 -1.92
C LEU A 29 -7.50 -2.71 -3.08
N VAL A 30 -7.27 -3.45 -4.16
CA VAL A 30 -6.58 -2.94 -5.36
C VAL A 30 -7.37 -1.81 -6.01
N ASP A 31 -8.69 -1.98 -6.15
CA ASP A 31 -9.58 -0.98 -6.72
C ASP A 31 -9.59 0.30 -5.89
N ARG A 32 -9.66 0.17 -4.56
CA ARG A 32 -9.61 1.32 -3.66
C ARG A 32 -8.27 2.06 -3.72
N THR A 33 -7.18 1.30 -3.82
CA THR A 33 -5.83 1.86 -4.00
C THR A 33 -5.74 2.62 -5.32
N ASN A 34 -6.21 2.04 -6.43
CA ASN A 34 -6.19 2.68 -7.75
C ASN A 34 -7.15 3.87 -7.86
N GLU A 35 -8.29 3.85 -7.17
CA GLU A 35 -9.21 4.99 -7.08
C GLU A 35 -8.49 6.22 -6.51
N TYR A 36 -7.80 6.05 -5.37
CA TYR A 36 -7.04 7.13 -4.75
C TYR A 36 -5.84 7.57 -5.58
N ARG A 37 -5.09 6.62 -6.15
CA ARG A 37 -4.00 6.94 -7.08
C ARG A 37 -4.50 7.75 -8.28
N ASN A 38 -5.67 7.42 -8.81
CA ASN A 38 -6.28 8.15 -9.93
C ASN A 38 -6.69 9.58 -9.54
N ILE A 39 -7.21 9.79 -8.33
CA ILE A 39 -7.51 11.14 -7.80
C ILE A 39 -6.24 12.00 -7.75
N ILE A 40 -5.17 11.47 -7.18
CA ILE A 40 -3.88 12.18 -7.07
C ILE A 40 -3.24 12.40 -8.43
N ALA A 41 -3.17 11.36 -9.27
CA ALA A 41 -2.61 11.46 -10.61
C ALA A 41 -3.37 12.45 -11.50
N GLY A 42 -4.68 12.62 -11.28
CA GLY A 42 -5.49 13.61 -11.96
C GLY A 42 -5.32 15.06 -11.47
N GLY A 43 -4.56 15.29 -10.39
CA GLY A 43 -4.45 16.61 -9.77
C GLY A 43 -5.75 17.08 -9.13
N LEU A 44 -6.60 16.14 -8.68
CA LEU A 44 -7.90 16.44 -8.07
C LEU A 44 -7.80 16.70 -6.56
N ASN A 45 -6.60 16.62 -6.00
CA ASN A 45 -6.29 17.03 -4.63
C ASN A 45 -5.75 18.47 -4.65
N ALA A 46 -6.28 19.34 -3.77
CA ALA A 46 -5.92 20.75 -3.76
C ALA A 46 -4.44 21.05 -3.46
N ASN A 47 -3.74 20.12 -2.80
CA ASN A 47 -2.35 20.31 -2.38
C ASN A 47 -1.33 19.74 -3.38
N LEU A 48 -1.78 18.91 -4.33
CA LEU A 48 -0.91 18.06 -5.13
C LEU A 48 -1.19 18.18 -6.64
N SER A 49 -0.12 18.33 -7.41
CA SER A 49 -0.14 18.39 -8.86
C SER A 49 -0.44 17.04 -9.47
N ALA A 50 -1.06 17.06 -10.65
CA ALA A 50 -1.25 15.85 -11.47
C ALA A 50 0.07 15.12 -11.74
N ALA A 51 0.01 13.80 -11.91
CA ALA A 51 1.17 12.96 -12.18
C ALA A 51 1.34 12.70 -13.68
N CYS A 52 2.59 12.66 -14.15
CA CYS A 52 2.90 12.41 -15.54
C CYS A 52 2.68 10.95 -15.97
N ARG A 53 2.96 9.99 -15.09
CA ARG A 53 3.10 8.56 -15.45
C ARG A 53 2.86 7.65 -14.24
N MET A 54 1.70 7.74 -13.61
CA MET A 54 1.34 6.92 -12.43
C MET A 54 0.91 5.51 -12.87
N ALA A 55 1.55 4.46 -12.35
CA ALA A 55 1.18 3.08 -12.67
C ALA A 55 -0.21 2.72 -12.14
N THR A 56 -0.94 1.88 -12.90
CA THR A 56 -2.04 1.08 -12.34
C THR A 56 -1.44 -0.04 -11.49
N ILE A 57 -1.81 -0.12 -10.22
CA ILE A 57 -1.40 -1.21 -9.33
C ILE A 57 -2.21 -2.48 -9.63
N LYS A 58 -1.55 -3.63 -9.55
CA LYS A 58 -2.16 -4.97 -9.59
C LYS A 58 -1.83 -5.78 -8.33
N TRP A 59 -2.60 -6.83 -8.08
CA TRP A 59 -2.33 -7.74 -6.98
C TRP A 59 -1.09 -8.62 -7.26
N ASN A 60 -0.28 -8.86 -6.23
CA ASN A 60 0.90 -9.71 -6.28
C ASN A 60 0.91 -10.69 -5.10
N ASP A 61 0.90 -12.00 -5.39
CA ASP A 61 0.79 -13.04 -4.36
C ASP A 61 2.09 -13.26 -3.56
N GLU A 62 3.27 -12.93 -4.12
CA GLU A 62 4.54 -13.00 -3.39
C GLU A 62 4.61 -11.91 -2.30
N LEU A 63 4.26 -10.66 -2.66
CA LEU A 63 4.15 -9.57 -1.71
C LEU A 63 3.11 -9.88 -0.62
N ALA A 64 1.99 -10.51 -0.99
CA ALA A 64 0.94 -10.90 -0.05
C ALA A 64 1.40 -12.02 0.90
N TYR A 65 2.16 -12.98 0.39
CA TYR A 65 2.78 -14.02 1.19
C TYR A 65 3.71 -13.42 2.26
N LEU A 66 4.57 -12.47 1.88
CA LEU A 66 5.46 -11.78 2.80
C LEU A 66 4.69 -10.94 3.83
N ALA A 67 3.64 -10.25 3.42
CA ALA A 67 2.73 -9.55 4.34
C ALA A 67 2.09 -10.54 5.34
N GLY A 68 1.81 -11.77 4.90
CA GLY A 68 1.33 -12.86 5.75
C GLY A 68 2.31 -13.24 6.85
N LEU A 69 3.62 -13.16 6.59
CA LEU A 69 4.65 -13.37 7.60
C LEU A 69 4.67 -12.23 8.63
N ASN A 70 4.50 -10.98 8.19
CA ASN A 70 4.44 -9.82 9.09
C ASN A 70 3.29 -9.93 10.09
N VAL A 71 2.07 -10.15 9.61
CA VAL A 71 0.88 -10.15 10.48
C VAL A 71 0.86 -11.33 11.46
N ARG A 72 1.64 -12.40 11.20
CA ARG A 72 1.87 -13.50 12.15
C ARG A 72 2.67 -13.12 13.38
N SER A 73 3.20 -11.89 13.44
CA SER A 73 3.80 -11.32 14.64
C SER A 73 2.77 -10.76 15.64
N CYS A 74 1.53 -10.51 15.19
CA CYS A 74 0.49 -9.79 15.94
C CYS A 74 0.94 -8.40 16.46
N ALA A 75 1.96 -7.82 15.83
CA ALA A 75 2.52 -6.53 16.20
C ALA A 75 2.39 -5.56 15.02
N MET A 76 1.94 -4.33 15.28
CA MET A 76 1.95 -3.24 14.29
C MET A 76 3.38 -2.69 14.16
N LYS A 77 4.28 -3.50 13.61
CA LYS A 77 5.70 -3.20 13.46
C LYS A 77 6.18 -3.66 12.09
N HIS A 78 6.97 -2.81 11.44
CA HIS A 78 7.57 -3.13 10.16
C HIS A 78 8.58 -4.27 10.25
N ASP A 79 8.64 -5.10 9.19
CA ASP A 79 9.71 -6.08 9.04
C ASP A 79 11.04 -5.39 8.70
N GLY A 80 12.16 -6.04 9.05
CA GLY A 80 13.49 -5.56 8.62
C GLY A 80 13.76 -5.81 7.13
N CYS A 81 13.19 -6.89 6.56
CA CYS A 81 13.33 -7.26 5.16
C CYS A 81 12.04 -7.87 4.63
N HIS A 82 11.61 -7.39 3.47
CA HIS A 82 10.46 -7.92 2.73
C HIS A 82 10.61 -7.70 1.21
N ASN A 83 11.86 -7.51 0.76
CA ASN A 83 12.25 -7.41 -0.63
C ASN A 83 12.10 -8.77 -1.34
N THR A 84 11.93 -8.72 -2.65
CA THR A 84 11.86 -9.91 -3.52
C THR A 84 12.86 -9.78 -4.66
N ASP A 85 13.07 -10.85 -5.43
CA ASP A 85 13.92 -10.79 -6.63
C ASP A 85 13.41 -9.79 -7.68
N ALA A 86 12.10 -9.47 -7.66
CA ALA A 86 11.49 -8.49 -8.54
C ALA A 86 11.49 -7.07 -7.94
N PHE A 87 11.48 -6.94 -6.62
CA PHE A 87 11.25 -5.68 -5.90
C PHE A 87 12.31 -5.47 -4.83
N ASP A 88 13.42 -4.85 -5.22
CA ASP A 88 14.58 -4.61 -4.35
C ASP A 88 14.23 -3.65 -3.20
N TRP A 89 13.31 -2.73 -3.47
CA TRP A 89 12.90 -1.64 -2.57
C TRP A 89 11.43 -1.75 -2.19
N SER A 90 10.94 -2.97 -1.94
CA SER A 90 9.54 -3.18 -1.57
C SER A 90 9.14 -2.27 -0.40
N GLY A 91 7.95 -1.67 -0.47
CA GLY A 91 7.37 -0.84 0.60
C GLY A 91 6.42 -1.62 1.49
N GLN A 92 6.02 -1.06 2.62
CA GLN A 92 5.04 -1.67 3.52
C GLN A 92 4.19 -0.62 4.21
N ASN A 93 2.87 -0.80 4.17
CA ASN A 93 1.94 -0.10 5.04
C ASN A 93 1.30 -1.09 6.02
N LEU A 94 1.14 -0.64 7.27
CA LEU A 94 0.46 -1.40 8.32
C LEU A 94 -0.77 -0.62 8.80
N ALA A 95 -1.82 -1.34 9.16
CA ALA A 95 -2.99 -0.77 9.83
C ALA A 95 -3.44 -1.70 10.93
N TRP A 96 -3.69 -1.14 12.11
CA TRP A 96 -4.30 -1.86 13.23
C TRP A 96 -5.64 -1.22 13.54
N MET A 97 -6.70 -2.01 13.43
CA MET A 97 -8.08 -1.55 13.60
C MET A 97 -8.79 -2.43 14.62
N SER A 98 -9.65 -1.85 15.45
CA SER A 98 -10.55 -2.62 16.32
C SER A 98 -11.82 -2.98 15.56
N TYR A 99 -12.31 -4.21 15.73
CA TYR A 99 -13.61 -4.65 15.17
C TYR A 99 -14.44 -5.42 16.19
N TYR A 100 -15.76 -5.43 15.97
CA TYR A 100 -16.71 -6.29 16.67
C TYR A 100 -17.33 -7.27 15.68
N ASP A 101 -17.69 -8.47 16.15
CA ASP A 101 -18.35 -9.44 15.29
C ASP A 101 -19.78 -8.98 14.93
N PRO A 102 -20.25 -9.28 13.68
CA PRO A 102 -19.54 -10.00 12.63
C PRO A 102 -18.53 -9.11 11.86
N LEU A 103 -17.37 -9.68 11.54
CA LEU A 103 -16.34 -9.00 10.73
C LEU A 103 -16.75 -8.86 9.25
N ASN A 104 -16.79 -7.63 8.75
CA ASN A 104 -16.87 -7.35 7.31
C ASN A 104 -15.45 -7.13 6.73
N VAL A 105 -14.79 -8.20 6.29
CA VAL A 105 -13.41 -8.13 5.79
C VAL A 105 -13.24 -7.13 4.64
N THR A 106 -14.19 -7.06 3.69
CA THR A 106 -14.12 -6.12 2.56
C THR A 106 -14.05 -4.66 3.04
N HIS A 107 -14.87 -4.31 4.04
CA HIS A 107 -14.81 -2.97 4.63
C HIS A 107 -13.45 -2.69 5.28
N TYR A 108 -12.90 -3.61 6.08
CA TYR A 108 -11.65 -3.38 6.80
C TYR A 108 -10.42 -3.30 5.89
N VAL A 109 -10.38 -4.07 4.81
CA VAL A 109 -9.28 -3.95 3.83
C VAL A 109 -9.33 -2.60 3.10
N GLN A 110 -10.52 -2.10 2.78
CA GLN A 110 -10.68 -0.75 2.20
C GLN A 110 -10.40 0.34 3.23
N TRP A 111 -10.87 0.17 4.46
CA TRP A 111 -10.65 1.15 5.54
C TRP A 111 -9.16 1.34 5.85
N GLY A 112 -8.36 0.28 5.82
CA GLY A 112 -6.90 0.40 5.91
C GLY A 112 -6.32 1.33 4.84
N VAL A 113 -6.77 1.16 3.59
CA VAL A 113 -6.36 2.05 2.47
C VAL A 113 -6.85 3.49 2.69
N ASP A 114 -8.08 3.68 3.18
CA ASP A 114 -8.65 5.00 3.47
C ASP A 114 -7.88 5.73 4.57
N MET A 115 -7.47 5.01 5.62
CA MET A 115 -6.63 5.54 6.69
C MET A 115 -5.27 6.03 6.15
N TRP A 116 -4.61 5.21 5.33
CA TRP A 116 -3.34 5.57 4.70
C TRP A 116 -3.51 6.76 3.76
N TYR A 117 -4.58 6.79 2.96
CA TYR A 117 -4.88 7.92 2.09
C TYR A 117 -5.16 9.22 2.86
N GLY A 118 -5.75 9.13 4.05
CA GLY A 118 -6.07 10.27 4.91
C GLY A 118 -4.88 11.18 5.21
N GLU A 119 -3.65 10.67 5.15
CA GLU A 119 -2.42 11.46 5.33
C GLU A 119 -2.17 12.48 4.19
N ALA A 120 -2.92 12.41 3.09
CA ALA A 120 -2.85 13.37 1.99
C ALA A 120 -3.03 14.84 2.46
N VAL A 121 -3.81 15.06 3.51
CA VAL A 121 -4.07 16.41 4.07
C VAL A 121 -2.82 17.05 4.68
N TYR A 122 -1.84 16.23 5.09
CA TYR A 122 -0.57 16.67 5.66
C TYR A 122 0.58 16.64 4.64
N THR A 123 0.32 16.13 3.44
CA THR A 123 1.32 15.98 2.40
C THR A 123 1.35 17.21 1.48
N LYS A 124 2.55 17.78 1.30
CA LYS A 124 2.80 18.91 0.42
C LYS A 124 3.46 18.44 -0.87
N GLN A 125 3.29 19.22 -1.94
CA GLN A 125 3.96 18.95 -3.22
C GLN A 125 5.47 18.76 -3.05
N SER A 126 6.13 19.55 -2.20
CA SER A 126 7.58 19.42 -1.96
C SER A 126 7.98 18.06 -1.38
N TYR A 127 7.10 17.37 -0.65
CA TYR A 127 7.36 16.01 -0.13
C TYR A 127 7.16 14.93 -1.20
N ILE A 128 6.31 15.20 -2.19
CA ILE A 128 6.15 14.37 -3.39
C ILE A 128 7.35 14.55 -4.33
N ASP A 129 7.82 15.78 -4.50
CA ASP A 129 8.94 16.08 -5.39
C ASP A 129 10.28 15.54 -4.86
N ALA A 130 10.42 15.44 -3.53
CA ALA A 130 11.53 14.77 -2.87
C ALA A 130 11.10 14.32 -1.47
N TYR A 131 11.13 13.01 -1.21
CA TYR A 131 10.73 12.51 0.10
C TYR A 131 11.63 13.09 1.21
N PRO A 132 11.05 13.69 2.26
CA PRO A 132 11.80 14.52 3.19
C PRO A 132 12.75 13.71 4.07
N SER A 133 13.92 14.28 4.37
CA SER A 133 14.78 13.82 5.47
C SER A 133 14.40 14.51 6.77
N ASN A 134 14.56 13.82 7.90
CA ASN A 134 14.30 14.35 9.24
C ASN A 134 12.92 15.02 9.39
N TYR A 135 11.90 14.48 8.71
CA TYR A 135 10.55 15.02 8.75
C TYR A 135 10.00 15.01 10.18
N GLN A 136 9.46 16.15 10.61
CA GLN A 136 8.78 16.32 11.89
C GLN A 136 7.36 16.81 11.62
N GLY A 137 6.37 15.96 11.89
CA GLY A 137 4.98 16.26 11.64
C GLY A 137 4.09 15.01 11.70
N PRO A 138 2.79 15.17 11.35
CA PRO A 138 1.88 14.04 11.20
C PRO A 138 2.39 13.04 10.17
N ALA A 139 2.03 11.76 10.31
CA ALA A 139 2.46 10.74 9.37
C ALA A 139 2.04 11.09 7.93
N ILE A 140 2.97 10.86 6.99
CA ILE A 140 2.78 10.99 5.54
C ILE A 140 3.28 9.75 4.78
N GLY A 141 3.92 8.83 5.50
CA GLY A 141 4.64 7.69 4.92
C GLY A 141 3.72 6.72 4.21
N HIS A 142 2.53 6.47 4.77
CA HIS A 142 1.60 5.51 4.20
C HIS A 142 0.99 6.04 2.90
N PHE A 143 0.59 7.31 2.89
CA PHE A 143 0.08 7.97 1.69
C PHE A 143 1.15 8.03 0.58
N THR A 144 2.37 8.41 0.91
CA THR A 144 3.45 8.59 -0.07
C THR A 144 3.83 7.28 -0.77
N VAL A 145 3.93 6.15 -0.05
CA VAL A 145 4.13 4.82 -0.66
C VAL A 145 2.95 4.47 -1.58
N LEU A 146 1.73 4.75 -1.13
CA LEU A 146 0.49 4.46 -1.87
C LEU A 146 0.43 5.21 -3.21
N VAL A 147 1.00 6.40 -3.31
CA VAL A 147 0.97 7.26 -4.52
C VAL A 147 2.30 7.32 -5.28
N ALA A 148 3.28 6.49 -4.94
CA ALA A 148 4.51 6.39 -5.73
C ALA A 148 4.20 5.88 -7.15
N ASP A 149 4.62 6.59 -8.19
CA ASP A 149 4.23 6.31 -9.57
C ASP A 149 4.72 4.97 -10.09
N ARG A 150 5.94 4.57 -9.72
CA ARG A 150 6.55 3.27 -10.04
C ARG A 150 6.02 2.11 -9.21
N ASN A 151 5.14 2.35 -8.26
CA ASN A 151 4.54 1.27 -7.49
C ASN A 151 3.52 0.54 -8.38
N THR A 152 3.90 -0.63 -8.90
CA THR A 152 3.11 -1.40 -9.87
C THR A 152 2.31 -2.54 -9.23
N ASP A 153 2.72 -2.99 -8.05
CA ASP A 153 2.23 -4.22 -7.43
C ASP A 153 1.96 -3.99 -5.95
N VAL A 154 0.89 -4.60 -5.45
CA VAL A 154 0.57 -4.65 -4.02
C VAL A 154 0.16 -6.07 -3.64
N GLY A 155 0.58 -6.51 -2.47
CA GLY A 155 0.11 -7.77 -1.89
C GLY A 155 -0.09 -7.60 -0.40
N CYS A 156 -1.26 -8.01 0.09
CA CYS A 156 -1.64 -7.79 1.48
C CYS A 156 -2.06 -9.08 2.18
N ALA A 157 -1.95 -9.06 3.51
CA ALA A 157 -2.49 -10.07 4.38
C ALA A 157 -3.08 -9.43 5.65
N ALA A 158 -4.05 -10.09 6.25
CA ALA A 158 -4.67 -9.62 7.49
C ALA A 158 -4.74 -10.74 8.52
N ALA A 159 -4.45 -10.41 9.77
CA ALA A 159 -4.66 -11.29 10.92
C ALA A 159 -5.69 -10.70 11.87
N THR A 160 -6.46 -11.56 12.52
CA THR A 160 -7.36 -11.19 13.60
C THR A 160 -7.04 -11.93 14.88
N TYR A 161 -7.20 -11.27 16.02
CA TYR A 161 -6.91 -11.85 17.34
C TYR A 161 -7.64 -11.08 18.44
N SER A 162 -7.89 -11.74 19.57
CA SER A 162 -8.48 -11.09 20.74
C SER A 162 -7.51 -10.11 21.39
N VAL A 163 -8.03 -9.01 21.93
CA VAL A 163 -7.23 -8.03 22.68
C VAL A 163 -7.53 -8.20 24.17
N PRO A 164 -6.52 -8.46 25.03
CA PRO A 164 -6.74 -8.75 26.45
C PRO A 164 -7.59 -7.69 27.16
N GLY A 165 -8.67 -8.15 27.80
CA GLY A 165 -9.58 -7.27 28.56
C GLY A 165 -10.45 -6.33 27.71
N LYS A 166 -10.55 -6.55 26.39
CA LYS A 166 -11.38 -5.75 25.49
C LYS A 166 -12.49 -6.60 24.88
N SER A 167 -13.63 -5.97 24.61
CA SER A 167 -14.77 -6.58 23.93
C SER A 167 -14.64 -6.59 22.40
N TYR A 168 -13.75 -5.77 21.85
CA TYR A 168 -13.38 -5.80 20.43
C TYR A 168 -12.20 -6.76 20.18
N LYS A 169 -12.04 -7.14 18.92
CA LYS A 169 -10.88 -7.87 18.40
C LYS A 169 -10.00 -6.96 17.54
N ALA A 170 -8.75 -7.34 17.34
CA ALA A 170 -7.83 -6.65 16.45
C ALA A 170 -7.98 -7.15 15.01
N PHE A 171 -7.92 -6.24 14.04
CA PHE A 171 -7.68 -6.49 12.63
C PHE A 171 -6.35 -5.83 12.27
N LEU A 172 -5.30 -6.63 12.14
CA LEU A 172 -3.97 -6.19 11.72
C LEU A 172 -3.82 -6.46 10.23
N LEU A 173 -3.69 -5.41 9.43
CA LEU A 173 -3.46 -5.46 8.00
C LEU A 173 -2.01 -5.06 7.70
N ALA A 174 -1.34 -5.86 6.89
CA ALA A 174 -0.09 -5.49 6.24
C ALA A 174 -0.28 -5.51 4.73
N CYS A 175 0.21 -4.48 4.05
CA CYS A 175 0.28 -4.41 2.59
C CYS A 175 1.71 -4.10 2.18
N ASN A 176 2.32 -5.02 1.43
CA ASN A 176 3.61 -4.80 0.82
C ASN A 176 3.42 -4.30 -0.61
N TYR A 177 4.32 -3.42 -1.03
CA TYR A 177 4.28 -2.70 -2.30
C TYR A 177 5.56 -2.94 -3.10
N ALA A 178 5.49 -2.79 -4.42
CA ALA A 178 6.65 -2.95 -5.31
C ALA A 178 7.79 -1.96 -5.02
N ALA A 179 7.44 -0.77 -4.52
CA ALA A 179 8.39 0.29 -4.18
C ALA A 179 8.05 0.95 -2.84
N THR A 180 9.06 1.54 -2.21
CA THR A 180 8.99 2.26 -0.94
C THR A 180 9.38 3.72 -1.07
N ASN A 181 9.20 4.46 0.01
CA ASN A 181 9.70 5.82 0.16
C ASN A 181 11.22 5.78 0.37
N VAL A 182 11.96 6.49 -0.49
CA VAL A 182 13.42 6.62 -0.37
C VAL A 182 13.74 8.10 -0.21
N LEU A 183 14.57 8.43 0.78
CA LEU A 183 14.95 9.80 1.09
C LEU A 183 15.45 10.55 -0.16
N GLY A 184 14.91 11.74 -0.40
CA GLY A 184 15.27 12.57 -1.55
C GLY A 184 14.73 12.10 -2.90
N ILE A 185 14.16 10.90 -2.98
CA ILE A 185 13.54 10.39 -4.20
C ILE A 185 12.09 10.86 -4.26
N LYS A 186 11.67 11.29 -5.45
CA LYS A 186 10.29 11.73 -5.69
C LYS A 186 9.33 10.55 -5.64
N MET A 187 8.09 10.80 -5.23
CA MET A 187 7.02 9.81 -5.34
C MET A 187 6.50 9.73 -6.77
N TYR A 188 6.34 10.87 -7.44
CA TYR A 188 6.00 10.90 -8.86
C TYR A 188 6.47 12.16 -9.56
N SER A 189 6.59 12.10 -10.88
CA SER A 189 6.85 13.29 -11.69
C SER A 189 5.57 14.11 -11.87
N SER A 190 5.60 15.40 -11.53
CA SER A 190 4.47 16.32 -11.67
C SER A 190 4.26 16.80 -13.12
N CYS A 191 3.02 16.74 -13.62
CA CYS A 191 2.57 17.25 -14.92
C CYS A 191 1.26 18.05 -14.77
N PRO A 192 1.27 19.28 -14.21
CA PRO A 192 0.05 20.02 -13.87
C PRO A 192 -0.91 20.29 -15.02
N LYS A 193 -0.41 20.30 -16.26
CA LYS A 193 -1.20 20.63 -17.46
C LYS A 193 -1.70 19.39 -18.22
N ALA A 194 -1.19 18.21 -17.92
CA ALA A 194 -1.50 16.99 -18.67
C ALA A 194 -1.21 15.73 -17.85
N ALA A 195 -2.18 15.33 -17.03
CA ALA A 195 -2.16 14.05 -16.32
C ALA A 195 -1.92 12.89 -17.29
N ALA A 196 -1.16 11.87 -16.87
CA ALA A 196 -0.85 10.68 -17.66
C ALA A 196 -0.14 10.94 -19.02
N SER A 197 0.36 12.15 -19.28
CA SER A 197 0.98 12.54 -20.56
C SER A 197 2.25 11.78 -20.92
N LYS A 198 2.89 11.12 -19.96
CA LYS A 198 4.08 10.29 -20.17
C LYS A 198 3.78 8.78 -20.15
N CYS A 199 2.51 8.36 -20.07
CA CYS A 199 2.16 6.96 -20.30
C CYS A 199 2.40 6.59 -21.77
N THR A 200 3.19 5.56 -22.03
CA THR A 200 3.59 5.15 -23.38
C THR A 200 2.64 4.13 -23.99
N THR A 201 1.86 3.44 -23.16
CA THR A 201 0.93 2.38 -23.57
C THR A 201 -0.54 2.81 -23.50
N GLY A 202 -0.78 4.11 -23.32
CA GLY A 202 -2.08 4.69 -23.08
C GLY A 202 -2.48 4.64 -21.59
N THR A 203 -3.71 5.06 -21.31
CA THR A 203 -4.26 5.14 -19.96
C THR A 203 -5.09 3.90 -19.63
N ASN A 204 -5.32 3.67 -18.34
CA ASN A 204 -6.27 2.67 -17.89
C ASN A 204 -7.71 3.10 -18.24
N PRO A 205 -8.55 2.22 -18.82
CA PRO A 205 -9.94 2.55 -19.16
C PRO A 205 -10.82 2.93 -17.96
N SER A 206 -10.62 2.29 -16.81
CA SER A 206 -11.38 2.56 -15.58
C SER A 206 -10.77 3.69 -14.75
N TYR A 207 -9.46 3.90 -14.87
CA TYR A 207 -8.70 4.91 -14.13
C TYR A 207 -7.93 5.81 -15.10
N LYS A 208 -8.64 6.75 -15.72
CA LYS A 208 -8.15 7.57 -16.85
C LYS A 208 -6.85 8.36 -16.61
N TYR A 209 -6.44 8.58 -15.35
CA TYR A 209 -5.20 9.28 -15.01
C TYR A 209 -4.05 8.35 -14.61
N LEU A 210 -4.28 7.03 -14.64
CA LEU A 210 -3.26 6.01 -14.49
C LEU A 210 -2.84 5.48 -15.86
N CYS A 211 -1.58 5.07 -15.99
CA CYS A 211 -1.13 4.37 -17.17
C CYS A 211 -1.78 2.98 -17.27
N SER A 212 -1.91 2.46 -18.48
CA SER A 212 -2.51 1.14 -18.72
C SER A 212 -1.75 0.03 -17.98
N ALA A 213 -2.40 -1.12 -17.77
CA ALA A 213 -1.75 -2.28 -17.16
C ALA A 213 -0.60 -2.88 -18.00
N LYS A 214 -0.41 -2.42 -19.24
CA LYS A 214 0.69 -2.82 -20.12
C LYS A 214 1.93 -1.91 -19.98
N GLU A 215 1.82 -0.82 -19.23
CA GLU A 215 2.91 0.12 -19.04
C GLU A 215 4.06 -0.55 -18.28
N VAL A 216 5.28 -0.41 -18.80
CA VAL A 216 6.47 -1.02 -18.20
C VAL A 216 7.19 0.00 -17.34
N TYR A 217 7.48 -0.38 -16.09
CA TYR A 217 8.27 0.40 -15.16
C TYR A 217 9.50 -0.39 -14.77
N ASP A 218 10.64 0.31 -14.70
CA ASP A 218 11.79 -0.17 -13.94
C ASP A 218 11.57 0.25 -12.49
N VAL A 219 10.96 -0.63 -11.71
CA VAL A 219 10.57 -0.36 -10.32
C VAL A 219 11.79 -0.14 -9.42
N ASN A 220 12.93 -0.77 -9.75
CA ASN A 220 14.13 -0.74 -8.92
C ASN A 220 15.05 0.45 -9.24
N ASN A 221 14.87 1.11 -10.38
CA ASN A 221 15.56 2.36 -10.68
C ASN A 221 15.07 3.49 -9.77
N LEU A 222 15.99 4.10 -9.01
CA LEU A 222 15.74 5.23 -8.11
C LEU A 222 16.01 6.60 -8.74
N SER A 223 16.60 6.65 -9.95
CA SER A 223 17.09 7.87 -10.61
C SER A 223 16.15 8.40 -11.71
N TYR A 224 14.87 8.04 -11.66
CA TYR A 224 13.89 8.36 -12.70
C TYR A 224 13.24 9.74 -12.51
#